data_AF-A0A5K1BHI0-F1
#
_entry.id   AF-A0A5K1BHI0-F1
#
_cell.length_a   1.000
_cell.length_b   1.000
_cell.length_c   1.000
_cell.angle_alpha   90.00
_cell.angle_beta   90.00
_cell.angle_gamma   90.00
#
_symmetry.space_group_name_H-M   'P 1'
#
loop_
_entity.id
_entity.type
_entity.pdbx_description
1 polymer ?
#
loop_
_entity_poly.entity_id
_entity_poly.type
_entity_poly.pdbx_seq_one_letter_code
_entity_poly.pdbx_strand_id
1 'polypeptide(L)' 'DLLIRSKYPSMPYQEHEVSQLMRIEGQLRGRMVSVLVDTGSTHSFICEKSARALG' A
#
# COMPACT_ATOMS: atom_id res chain seq x y z
N ASP A 1 6.61 4.69 7.84
CA ASP A 1 5.24 4.95 7.35
C ASP A 1 5.26 5.28 5.86
N LEU A 2 4.97 4.24 5.06
CA LEU A 2 5.16 4.22 3.62
C LEU A 2 3.96 4.88 2.93
N LEU A 3 4.14 6.17 2.64
CA LEU A 3 3.65 6.91 1.48
C LEU A 3 2.40 6.37 0.73
N ILE A 4 1.22 6.37 1.39
CA ILE A 4 -0.05 6.72 0.73
C ILE A 4 -0.33 8.19 1.08
N ARG A 5 0.60 9.06 0.69
CA ARG A 5 0.41 10.51 0.75
C ARG A 5 0.95 11.08 -0.55
N SER A 6 0.25 10.80 -1.64
CA SER A 6 0.41 11.57 -2.86
C SER A 6 -0.85 11.47 -3.71
N LYS A 7 -1.50 12.62 -3.88
CA LYS A 7 -2.49 12.99 -4.90
C LYS A 7 -3.92 12.44 -4.78
N TYR A 8 -4.69 12.94 -3.82
CA TYR A 8 -6.06 13.37 -4.12
C TYR A 8 -6.30 14.75 -3.48
N PRO A 9 -6.72 15.79 -4.23
CA PRO A 9 -7.16 17.03 -3.62
C PRO A 9 -8.39 16.72 -2.76
N SER A 10 -8.39 17.23 -1.54
CA SER A 10 -9.40 17.02 -0.51
C SER A 10 -10.82 17.27 -1.04
N MET A 11 -11.50 16.21 -1.44
CA MET A 11 -12.96 16.18 -1.52
C MET A 11 -13.50 15.92 -0.11
N PRO A 12 -14.61 16.55 0.30
CA PRO A 12 -15.14 16.41 1.64
C PRO A 12 -15.84 15.05 1.75
N TYR A 13 -15.05 13.99 1.94
CA TYR A 13 -15.61 12.68 2.25
C TYR A 13 -15.99 12.67 3.72
N GLN A 14 -17.29 12.47 3.94
CA GLN A 14 -17.88 12.17 5.23
C GLN A 14 -17.03 11.14 5.97
N GLU A 15 -16.70 11.44 7.23
CA GLU A 15 -15.90 10.62 8.15
C GLU A 15 -16.61 9.33 8.60
N HIS A 16 -17.24 8.59 7.68
CA HIS A 16 -17.94 7.34 7.98
C HIS A 16 -17.55 6.27 6.99
N GLU A 17 -16.37 5.69 7.24
CA GLU A 17 -16.00 4.28 7.08
C GLU A 17 -14.48 4.26 6.97
N VAL A 18 -13.81 4.01 8.10
CA VAL A 18 -12.41 3.62 8.05
C VAL A 18 -12.40 2.21 7.44
N SER A 19 -12.42 2.14 6.12
CA SER A 19 -12.18 0.91 5.36
C SER A 19 -10.94 0.27 5.93
N GLN A 20 -11.11 -0.84 6.65
CA GLN A 20 -10.04 -1.50 7.35
C GLN A 20 -8.98 -1.87 6.30
N LEU A 21 -7.87 -1.14 6.29
CA LEU A 21 -6.77 -1.37 5.36
C LEU A 21 -6.23 -2.78 5.64
N MET A 22 -6.54 -3.71 4.74
CA MET A 22 -6.09 -5.08 4.88
C MET A 22 -4.62 -5.18 4.50
N ARG A 23 -3.81 -5.72 5.40
CA ARG A 23 -2.38 -5.99 5.15
C ARG A 23 -2.11 -7.48 5.28
N ILE A 24 -1.22 -7.96 4.42
CA ILE A 24 -0.76 -9.34 4.43
C ILE A 24 0.75 -9.33 4.56
N GLU A 25 1.27 -10.19 5.43
CA GLU A 25 2.70 -10.47 5.52
C GLU A 25 3.08 -11.62 4.58
N GLY A 26 4.23 -11.51 3.94
CA GLY A 26 4.74 -12.54 3.06
C GLY A 26 6.24 -12.44 2.88
N GLN A 27 6.81 -13.34 2.07
CA GLN A 27 8.22 -13.30 1.71
C GLN A 27 8.39 -13.03 0.22
N LEU A 28 9.26 -12.07 -0.11
CA LEU A 28 9.75 -11.82 -1.46
C LEU A 28 11.26 -11.97 -1.46
N ARG A 29 11.80 -12.88 -2.30
CA ARG A 29 13.24 -13.17 -2.37
C ARG A 29 13.87 -13.46 -1.00
N GLY A 30 13.14 -14.19 -0.14
CA GLY A 30 13.57 -14.52 1.23
C GLY A 30 13.55 -13.35 2.22
N ARG A 31 13.00 -12.20 1.84
CA ARG A 31 12.82 -11.03 2.71
C ARG A 31 11.35 -10.88 3.10
N MET A 32 11.09 -10.66 4.39
CA MET A 32 9.75 -10.37 4.88
C MET A 32 9.24 -9.03 4.34
N VAL A 33 8.02 -9.02 3.83
CA VAL A 33 7.33 -7.84 3.32
C VAL A 33 5.91 -7.78 3.88
N SER A 34 5.40 -6.56 4.05
CA SER A 34 3.98 -6.31 4.36
C SER A 34 3.37 -5.59 3.17
N VAL A 35 2.31 -6.16 2.60
CA VAL A 35 1.65 -5.68 1.39
C VAL A 35 0.24 -5.21 1.75
N LEU A 36 -0.14 -4.04 1.22
CA LEU A 36 -1.50 -3.56 1.30
C LEU A 36 -2.36 -4.23 0.23
N VAL A 37 -3.53 -4.73 0.63
CA VAL A 37 -4.52 -5.25 -0.30
C VAL A 37 -5.40 -4.08 -0.75
N ASP A 38 -5.28 -3.74 -2.03
CA ASP A 38 -6.13 -2.77 -2.70
C ASP A 38 -6.93 -3.50 -3.80
N THR A 39 -8.18 -3.85 -3.49
CA THR A 39 -9.07 -4.56 -4.42
C THR A 39 -9.54 -3.68 -5.59
N GLY A 40 -9.30 -2.36 -5.54
CA GLY A 40 -9.60 -1.44 -6.63
C GLY A 40 -8.51 -1.36 -7.69
N SER A 41 -7.33 -1.92 -7.42
CA SER A 41 -6.21 -1.91 -8.37
C SER A 41 -6.18 -3.15 -9.25
N THR A 42 -5.89 -2.95 -10.54
CA THR A 42 -5.62 -4.03 -11.50
C THR A 42 -4.16 -4.48 -11.50
N HIS A 43 -3.27 -3.73 -10.86
CA HIS A 43 -1.83 -3.97 -10.86
C HIS A 43 -1.26 -3.91 -9.44
N SER A 44 -0.19 -4.66 -9.19
CA SER A 44 0.57 -4.55 -7.95
C SER A 44 1.65 -3.48 -8.09
N PHE A 45 1.77 -2.64 -7.07
CA PHE A 45 2.75 -1.57 -7.03
C PHE A 45 3.79 -1.81 -5.95
N ILE A 46 5.03 -1.44 -6.25
CA ILE A 46 6.12 -1.39 -5.28
C ILE A 46 6.80 -0.03 -5.39
N CYS A 47 7.07 0.60 -4.26
CA CYS A 47 7.83 1.85 -4.27
C CYS A 47 9.32 1.55 -4.52
N GLU A 48 10.01 2.48 -5.19
CA GLU A 48 11.41 2.32 -5.57
C GLU A 48 12.31 1.97 -4.39
N LYS A 49 12.10 2.62 -3.23
CA LYS A 49 12.87 2.33 -2.01
C LYS A 49 12.76 0.87 -1.59
N SER A 50 11.55 0.32 -1.61
CA SER A 50 11.30 -1.09 -1.28
C SER A 50 11.87 -2.01 -2.35
N ALA A 51 11.71 -1.67 -3.64
CA ALA A 51 12.29 -2.45 -4.74
C ALA A 51 13.82 -2.57 -4.61
N ARG A 52 14.53 -1.45 -4.42
CA ARG A 52 15.98 -1.44 -4.19
C ARG A 52 16.38 -2.24 -2.95
N ALA A 53 15.55 -2.21 -1.90
CA ALA A 53 15.76 -2.99 -0.69
C ALA A 53 15.47 -4.48 -0.88
N LEU A 54 14.86 -4.92 -1.99
CA LEU A 54 14.65 -6.34 -2.31
C LEU A 54 15.72 -6.90 -3.26
N GLY A 55 16.57 -6.03 -3.84
CA GLY A 55 17.57 -6.38 -4.85
C GLY A 55 16.95 -6.55 -6.23
#